data_AF-A0A1G5LNW1-F1
#
_entry.id   AF-A0A1G5LNW1-F1
#
_cell.length_a   1.000
_cell.length_b   1.000
_cell.length_c   1.000
_cell.angle_alpha   90.00
_cell.angle_beta   90.00
_cell.angle_gamma   90.00
#
_symmetry.space_group_name_H-M   'P 1'
#
loop_
_entity.id
_entity.type
_entity.pdbx_description
1 polymer ?
#
loop_
_entity_poly.entity_id
_entity_poly.type
_entity_poly.pdbx_seq_one_letter_code
_entity_poly.pdbx_strand_id
1 'polypeptide(L)'
;MTAALYINVAEQPARLGLDDHALLTEWKPSYKHGLAMQAPLAVLGFLLGLAAWWQAEHVGWVIGALLMIANWPVTFFAIMPTNNRLMATDPAAAGVALPLKAR
;
A
#
# COMPACT_ATOMS: atom_id res chain seq x y z
N MET A 1 -5.59 10.80 -4.30
CA MET A 1 -5.00 10.49 -5.63
C MET A 1 -3.54 10.94 -5.75
N THR A 2 -3.18 12.15 -5.32
CA THR A 2 -1.81 12.70 -5.42
C THR A 2 -0.74 11.87 -4.69
N ALA A 3 -1.02 11.35 -3.50
CA ALA A 3 -0.06 10.52 -2.75
C ALA A 3 0.31 9.22 -3.48
N ALA A 4 -0.67 8.53 -4.08
CA ALA A 4 -0.42 7.31 -4.83
C ALA A 4 0.45 7.57 -6.07
N LEU A 5 0.23 8.70 -6.76
CA LEU A 5 1.06 9.09 -7.90
C LEU A 5 2.51 9.36 -7.46
N TYR A 6 2.71 10.11 -6.39
CA TYR A 6 4.05 10.35 -5.85
C TYR A 6 4.78 9.06 -5.50
N ILE A 7 4.09 8.14 -4.81
CA ILE A 7 4.67 6.84 -4.44
C ILE A 7 5.15 6.08 -5.68
N ASN A 8 4.32 5.99 -6.72
CA ASN A 8 4.65 5.19 -7.91
C ASN A 8 5.68 5.87 -8.83
N VAL A 9 5.70 7.20 -8.91
CA VAL A 9 6.55 7.94 -9.86
C VAL A 9 7.90 8.34 -9.25
N ALA A 10 7.92 8.70 -7.97
CA ALA A 10 9.12 9.23 -7.32
C ALA A 10 9.67 8.25 -6.29
N GLU A 11 8.86 7.88 -5.30
CA GLU A 11 9.34 7.15 -4.12
C GLU A 11 9.79 5.73 -4.47
N GLN A 12 8.97 4.96 -5.18
CA GLN A 12 9.23 3.57 -5.49
C GLN A 12 10.41 3.41 -6.47
N PRO A 13 10.53 4.17 -7.56
CA PRO A 13 11.70 4.10 -8.43
C PRO A 13 12.99 4.49 -7.72
N ALA A 14 12.97 5.54 -6.88
CA ALA A 14 14.14 5.93 -6.10
C ALA A 14 14.55 4.86 -5.09
N ARG A 15 13.58 4.25 -4.39
CA ARG A 15 13.78 3.15 -3.45
C ARG A 15 14.41 1.92 -4.10
N LEU A 16 13.97 1.56 -5.30
CA LEU A 16 14.49 0.39 -6.03
C LEU A 16 15.95 0.56 -6.48
N GLY A 17 16.51 1.77 -6.42
CA GLY A 17 17.93 2.01 -6.65
C GLY A 17 18.84 1.78 -5.42
N LEU A 18 18.26 1.49 -4.26
CA LEU A 18 18.99 1.22 -3.01
C LEU A 18 19.38 -0.26 -2.90
N ASP A 19 20.41 -0.56 -2.11
CA ASP A 19 20.70 -1.94 -1.70
C ASP A 19 19.58 -2.51 -0.81
N ASP A 20 19.47 -3.84 -0.72
CA ASP A 20 18.36 -4.50 -0.02
C ASP A 20 18.20 -4.05 1.45
N HIS A 21 19.30 -3.81 2.15
CA HIS A 21 19.28 -3.35 3.54
C HIS A 21 18.72 -1.92 3.62
N ALA A 22 19.26 -1.00 2.83
CA ALA A 22 18.80 0.39 2.80
C ALA A 22 17.35 0.51 2.31
N LEU A 23 16.98 -0.27 1.29
CA LEU A 23 15.64 -0.38 0.74
C LEU A 23 14.64 -0.79 1.83
N LEU A 24 14.92 -1.89 2.54
CA LEU A 24 14.00 -2.38 3.58
C LEU A 24 13.93 -1.43 4.78
N THR A 25 15.06 -0.81 5.13
CA THR A 25 15.15 0.18 6.21
C THR A 25 14.27 1.39 5.93
N GLU A 26 14.27 1.91 4.70
CA GLU A 26 13.44 3.06 4.31
C GLU A 26 11.97 2.65 4.08
N TRP A 27 11.73 1.48 3.48
CA TRP A 27 10.38 1.03 3.16
C TRP A 27 9.50 0.85 4.41
N LYS A 28 10.05 0.32 5.51
CA LYS A 28 9.27 0.06 6.74
C LYS A 28 8.58 1.31 7.31
N PRO A 29 9.29 2.42 7.61
CA PRO A 29 8.64 3.63 8.06
C PRO A 29 7.74 4.23 6.97
N SER A 30 8.15 4.25 5.70
CA SER A 30 7.28 4.79 4.62
C SER A 30 5.93 4.05 4.56
N TYR A 31 5.94 2.72 4.55
CA TYR A 31 4.71 1.92 4.50
C TYR A 31 3.76 2.21 5.66
N LYS A 32 4.28 2.35 6.89
CA LYS A 32 3.44 2.65 8.06
C LYS A 32 2.72 3.98 7.90
N HIS A 33 3.43 5.03 7.47
CA HIS A 33 2.83 6.36 7.27
C HIS A 33 1.88 6.37 6.06
N GLY A 34 2.25 5.69 4.96
CA GLY A 34 1.41 5.54 3.78
C GLY A 34 0.08 4.86 4.11
N LEU A 35 0.11 3.76 4.87
CA LEU A 35 -1.08 3.04 5.31
C LEU A 35 -1.95 3.92 6.24
N ALA A 36 -1.33 4.58 7.22
CA ALA A 36 -2.03 5.44 8.16
C ALA A 36 -2.72 6.63 7.49
N MET A 37 -2.18 7.13 6.38
CA MET A 37 -2.79 8.20 5.60
C MET A 37 -3.88 7.67 4.64
N GLN A 38 -3.60 6.60 3.90
CA GLN A 38 -4.47 6.18 2.79
C GLN A 38 -5.72 5.42 3.27
N ALA A 39 -5.60 4.56 4.28
CA ALA A 39 -6.73 3.74 4.72
C ALA A 39 -7.90 4.58 5.27
N PRO A 40 -7.70 5.58 6.15
CA PRO A 40 -8.79 6.43 6.62
C PRO A 40 -9.43 7.25 5.50
N LEU A 41 -8.63 7.76 4.55
CA LEU A 41 -9.15 8.51 3.42
C LEU A 41 -10.02 7.65 2.50
N ALA A 42 -9.65 6.38 2.28
CA ALA A 42 -10.48 5.44 1.52
C ALA A 42 -11.82 5.17 2.22
N VAL A 43 -11.80 4.98 3.54
CA VAL A 43 -13.02 4.81 4.35
C VAL A 43 -13.91 6.05 4.28
N LEU A 44 -13.33 7.23 4.50
CA LEU A 44 -14.07 8.49 4.43
C LEU A 44 -14.66 8.71 3.03
N GLY A 45 -13.89 8.45 1.97
CA GLY A 45 -14.37 8.55 0.59
C GLY A 45 -15.54 7.60 0.30
N PHE A 46 -15.45 6.36 0.79
CA PHE A 46 -16.54 5.39 0.68
C PHE A 46 -17.82 5.87 1.40
N LEU A 47 -17.70 6.30 2.67
CA LEU A 47 -18.84 6.76 3.46
C LEU A 47 -19.48 8.02 2.86
N LEU A 48 -18.67 8.98 2.40
CA LEU A 48 -19.16 10.19 1.74
C LEU A 48 -19.84 9.87 0.40
N GLY A 49 -19.31 8.91 -0.38
CA GLY A 49 -19.95 8.45 -1.60
C GLY A 49 -21.32 7.80 -1.34
N LEU A 50 -21.44 6.98 -0.30
CA LEU A 50 -22.74 6.43 0.10
C LEU A 50 -23.72 7.52 0.57
N ALA A 51 -23.24 8.48 1.37
CA ALA A 51 -24.06 9.61 1.82
C ALA A 51 -24.52 10.50 0.65
N ALA A 52 -23.68 10.67 -0.37
CA ALA A 52 -24.03 11.42 -1.58
C ALA A 52 -25.05 10.67 -2.44
N TRP A 53 -24.92 9.34 -2.57
CA TRP A 53 -25.92 8.53 -3.25
C TRP A 53 -27.30 8.66 -2.59
N TRP A 54 -27.35 8.60 -1.26
CA TRP A 54 -28.61 8.73 -0.50
C TRP A 54 -29.30 10.07 -0.77
N GLN A 55 -28.54 11.15 -0.96
CA GLN A 55 -29.09 12.49 -1.17
C GLN A 55 -29.45 12.77 -2.63
N ALA A 56 -28.68 12.25 -3.57
CA ALA A 56 -28.80 12.58 -4.99
C ALA A 56 -29.52 11.51 -5.82
N GLU A 57 -29.80 10.33 -5.23
CA GLU A 57 -30.36 9.12 -5.89
C GLU A 57 -29.58 8.67 -7.14
N HIS A 58 -28.36 9.15 -7.32
CA HIS A 58 -27.56 8.92 -8.51
C HIS A 58 -26.54 7.78 -8.28
N VAL A 59 -26.68 6.69 -9.04
CA VAL A 59 -25.90 5.45 -8.90
C VAL A 59 -24.39 5.66 -9.03
N GLY A 60 -23.95 6.69 -9.77
CA GLY A 60 -22.53 7.03 -9.93
C GLY A 60 -21.79 7.24 -8.60
N TRP A 61 -22.48 7.72 -7.56
CA TRP A 61 -21.89 7.89 -6.22
C TRP A 61 -21.59 6.56 -5.52
N VAL A 62 -22.45 5.55 -5.70
CA VAL A 62 -22.20 4.18 -5.20
C VAL A 62 -21.03 3.55 -5.93
N ILE A 63 -20.95 3.73 -7.25
CA ILE A 63 -19.83 3.21 -8.05
C ILE A 63 -18.52 3.80 -7.54
N GLY A 64 -18.46 5.13 -7.36
CA GLY A 64 -17.29 5.80 -6.80
C GLY A 64 -16.91 5.30 -5.41
N ALA A 65 -17.90 5.12 -4.52
CA ALA A 65 -17.70 4.56 -3.19
C ALA A 65 -17.08 3.16 -3.26
N LEU A 66 -17.69 2.25 -4.02
CA LEU A 66 -17.19 0.87 -4.17
C LEU A 66 -15.76 0.84 -4.72
N LEU A 67 -15.45 1.70 -5.68
CA LEU A 67 -14.08 1.81 -6.23
C LEU A 67 -13.04 2.24 -5.19
N MET A 68 -13.42 2.98 -4.13
CA MET A 68 -12.49 3.36 -3.05
C MET A 68 -12.00 2.17 -2.22
N ILE A 69 -12.79 1.10 -2.13
CA ILE A 69 -12.47 -0.09 -1.34
C ILE A 69 -12.24 -1.34 -2.21
N ALA A 70 -12.45 -1.27 -3.52
CA ALA A 70 -12.39 -2.40 -4.43
C ALA A 70 -11.04 -3.12 -4.46
N ASN A 71 -9.95 -2.44 -4.11
CA ASN A 71 -8.61 -3.04 -4.04
C ASN A 71 -8.36 -3.85 -2.76
N TRP A 72 -9.19 -3.71 -1.72
CA TRP A 72 -8.96 -4.31 -0.41
C TRP A 72 -8.91 -5.85 -0.42
N PRO A 73 -9.69 -6.59 -1.22
CA PRO A 73 -9.55 -8.05 -1.30
C PRO A 73 -8.12 -8.46 -1.67
N VAL A 74 -7.53 -7.84 -2.70
CA VAL A 74 -6.14 -8.10 -3.09
C VAL A 74 -5.18 -7.68 -1.97
N THR A 75 -5.47 -6.54 -1.32
CA THR A 75 -4.66 -6.08 -0.18
C THR A 75 -4.62 -7.10 0.95
N PHE A 76 -5.76 -7.65 1.37
CA PHE A 76 -5.81 -8.59 2.50
C PHE A 76 -5.24 -9.97 2.17
N PHE A 77 -5.48 -10.48 0.96
CA PHE A 77 -5.07 -11.84 0.61
C PHE A 77 -3.63 -11.94 0.09
N ALA A 78 -3.10 -10.91 -0.56
CA ALA A 78 -1.78 -10.96 -1.18
C ALA A 78 -0.78 -9.97 -0.55
N ILE A 79 -1.18 -8.71 -0.42
CA ILE A 79 -0.25 -7.63 -0.04
C ILE A 79 0.04 -7.67 1.47
N MET A 80 -0.97 -7.82 2.32
CA MET A 80 -0.82 -7.79 3.78
C MET A 80 0.03 -8.93 4.32
N PRO A 81 -0.12 -10.21 3.89
CA PRO A 81 0.78 -11.28 4.32
C PRO A 81 2.23 -11.02 3.90
N THR A 82 2.44 -10.49 2.70
CA THR A 82 3.76 -10.14 2.18
C THR A 82 4.39 -9.01 3.01
N ASN A 83 3.63 -7.94 3.26
CA ASN A 83 4.09 -6.80 4.04
C ASN A 83 4.37 -7.17 5.50
N ASN A 84 3.59 -8.08 6.08
CA ASN A 84 3.86 -8.59 7.43
C ASN A 84 5.19 -9.33 7.50
N ARG A 85 5.52 -10.14 6.48
CA ARG A 85 6.82 -10.80 6.37
C ARG A 85 7.95 -9.79 6.24
N LEU A 86 7.82 -8.82 5.34
CA LEU A 86 8.82 -7.75 5.15
C LEU A 86 9.03 -6.91 6.42
N MET A 87 7.96 -6.62 7.16
CA MET A 87 8.04 -5.90 8.44
C MET A 87 8.80 -6.68 9.50
N ALA A 88 8.65 -8.01 9.53
CA ALA A 88 9.33 -8.90 10.45
C ALA A 88 10.81 -9.16 10.08
N THR A 89 11.18 -9.05 8.80
CA THR A 89 12.56 -9.24 8.34
C THR A 89 13.51 -8.17 8.91
N ASP A 90 14.58 -8.58 9.57
CA ASP A 90 15.67 -7.66 9.96
C ASP A 90 16.33 -7.08 8.69
N PRO A 91 16.52 -5.74 8.57
CA PRO A 91 17.27 -5.15 7.46
C PRO A 91 18.63 -5.82 7.18
N ALA A 92 19.34 -6.31 8.21
CA ALA A 92 20.60 -7.03 8.03
C ALA A 92 20.45 -8.38 7.31
N ALA A 93 19.24 -8.94 7.31
CA ALA A 93 18.88 -10.16 6.60
C ALA A 93 18.08 -9.86 5.32
N ALA A 94 18.04 -8.61 4.86
CA ALA A 94 17.38 -8.24 3.63
C ALA A 94 18.11 -8.85 2.41
N GLY A 95 17.33 -9.27 1.42
CA GLY A 95 17.81 -9.87 0.19
C GLY A 95 17.34 -11.31 -0.02
N VAL A 96 17.72 -11.89 -1.16
CA VAL A 96 17.38 -13.28 -1.48
C VAL A 96 18.16 -14.19 -0.52
N ALA A 97 17.45 -15.06 0.20
CA ALA A 97 18.07 -16.19 0.87
C ALA A 97 18.66 -17.11 -0.21
N LEU A 98 19.88 -16.81 -0.65
CA LEU A 98 20.61 -17.68 -1.55
C LEU A 98 20.77 -19.03 -0.80
N PRO A 99 20.43 -20.17 -1.43
CA PRO A 99 20.88 -21.45 -0.90
C PRO A 99 22.39 -21.34 -0.76
N LEU A 100 22.90 -21.66 0.43
CA LEU A 100 24.31 -21.64 0.81
C LEU A 100 25.21 -21.92 -0.40
N LYS A 101 26.15 -21.00 -0.65
CA LYS A 101 27.26 -21.13 -1.60
C LYS A 101 27.64 -22.61 -1.78
N ALA A 102 27.43 -23.12 -2.99
CA ALA A 102 28.26 -24.21 -3.45
C ALA A 102 29.68 -23.63 -3.63
N ARG A 103 30.60 -24.08 -2.77
CA ARG A 103 32.06 -23.88 -2.75
C ARG A 103 32.58 -22.77 -1.84
#